data_AF-A0AAW5KFP7-F1
#
_entry.id   AF-A0AAW5KFP7-F1
#
_cell.length_a   1.000
_cell.length_b   1.000
_cell.length_c   1.000
_cell.angle_alpha   90.00
_cell.angle_beta   90.00
_cell.angle_gamma   90.00
#
_symmetry.space_group_name_H-M   'P 1'
#
loop_
_entity.id
_entity.type
_entity.pdbx_description
1 polymer ?
#
loop_
_entity_poly.entity_id
_entity_poly.type
_entity_poly.pdbx_seq_one_letter_code
_entity_poly.pdbx_strand_id
1 'polypeptide(L)' 'MVYIAVSLITTQMQIVSRKNELEQVQNTITATQQENEEMKRVLESDQESEFIERIAREKLGYAAPGERIFSDASGANK' A
#
# COMPACT_ATOMS: atom_id res chain seq x y z
N MET A 1 32.30 -27.66 32.46
CA MET A 1 32.72 -26.27 32.15
C MET A 1 32.67 -25.94 30.65
N VAL A 2 33.31 -26.73 29.78
CA VAL A 2 33.31 -26.48 28.30
C VAL A 2 31.90 -26.44 27.70
N TYR A 3 31.00 -27.35 28.10
CA TYR A 3 29.61 -27.36 27.62
C TYR A 3 28.84 -26.05 27.90
N ILE A 4 29.04 -25.47 29.08
CA ILE A 4 28.39 -24.21 29.48
C ILE A 4 28.94 -23.05 28.64
N ALA A 5 30.25 -23.02 28.39
CA ALA A 5 30.88 -21.99 27.57
C ALA A 5 30.34 -22.02 26.11
N VAL A 6 30.22 -23.22 25.52
CA VAL A 6 29.64 -23.38 24.18
C VAL A 6 28.17 -22.97 24.15
N SER A 7 27.39 -23.40 25.14
CA SER A 7 25.96 -23.06 25.26
C SER A 7 25.73 -21.54 25.39
N LEU A 8 26.58 -20.84 26.15
CA LEU A 8 26.51 -19.39 26.26
C LEU A 8 26.77 -18.71 24.91
N ILE A 9 27.81 -19.13 24.17
CA ILE A 9 28.13 -18.56 22.86
C ILE A 9 26.98 -18.77 21.88
N THR A 10 26.38 -19.97 21.84
CA THR A 10 25.24 -20.24 20.96
C THR A 10 24.01 -19.42 21.34
N THR A 11 23.77 -19.22 22.63
CA THR A 11 22.66 -18.40 23.13
C THR A 11 22.84 -16.93 22.72
N GLN A 12 24.07 -16.40 22.81
CA GLN A 12 24.37 -15.04 22.37
C GLN A 12 24.14 -14.87 20.87
N MET A 13 24.55 -15.84 20.04
CA MET A 13 24.28 -15.81 18.60
C MET A 13 22.79 -15.83 18.29
N GLN A 14 22.01 -16.66 19.01
CA GLN A 14 20.56 -16.70 18.86
C GLN A 14 19.90 -15.37 19.26
N ILE A 15 20.36 -14.73 20.34
CA ILE A 15 19.86 -13.42 20.77
C ILE A 15 20.11 -12.36 19.69
N VAL A 16 21.32 -12.33 19.11
CA VAL A 16 21.63 -11.39 18.02
C VAL A 16 20.76 -11.67 16.79
N SER A 17 20.62 -12.93 16.39
CA SER A 17 19.76 -13.31 15.27
C SER A 17 18.31 -12.87 15.48
N ARG A 18 17.76 -13.07 16.68
CA ARG A 18 16.39 -12.66 17.04
C ARG A 18 16.22 -11.15 17.05
N LYS A 19 17.23 -10.41 17.52
CA LYS A 19 17.21 -8.94 17.48
C LYS A 19 17.21 -8.41 16.05
N ASN A 20 18.03 -9.00 15.17
CA ASN A 20 18.07 -8.61 13.76
C ASN A 20 16.74 -8.94 13.04
N GLU A 21 16.16 -10.11 13.33
CA GLU A 21 14.85 -10.49 12.81
C GLU A 21 13.76 -9.51 13.28
N LEU A 22 13.78 -9.13 14.56
CA LEU A 22 12.86 -8.14 15.12
C LEU A 22 13.03 -6.76 14.46
N GLU A 23 14.27 -6.30 14.28
CA GLU A 23 14.57 -5.04 13.61
C GLU A 23 14.09 -5.05 12.16
N GLN A 24 14.31 -6.15 11.44
CA GLN A 24 13.86 -6.30 10.05
C GLN A 24 12.33 -6.25 9.95
N VAL A 25 11.63 -6.97 10.83
CA VAL A 25 10.16 -6.95 10.88
C VAL A 25 9.66 -5.56 11.26
N GLN A 26 10.29 -4.89 12.23
CA GLN A 26 9.93 -3.54 12.64
C GLN A 26 10.12 -2.54 11.50
N ASN A 27 11.23 -2.62 10.77
CA ASN A 27 11.49 -1.78 9.59
C ASN A 27 10.43 -2.00 8.50
N THR A 28 10.03 -3.26 8.30
CA THR A 28 8.96 -3.59 7.34
C THR A 28 7.62 -2.99 7.78
N ILE A 29 7.26 -3.11 9.05
CA ILE A 29 6.03 -2.51 9.61
C ILE A 29 6.05 -0.99 9.41
N THR A 30 7.16 -0.34 9.75
CA THR A 30 7.29 1.11 9.61
C THR A 30 7.18 1.56 8.15
N ALA A 31 7.83 0.84 7.22
CA ALA A 31 7.71 1.13 5.79
C ALA A 31 6.27 0.98 5.30
N THR A 32 5.58 -0.11 5.67
CA THR A 32 4.17 -0.33 5.30
C THR A 32 3.25 0.69 5.95
N GLN A 33 3.53 1.14 7.18
CA GLN A 33 2.77 2.21 7.83
C GLN A 33 2.95 3.54 7.10
N GLN A 34 4.17 3.89 6.70
CA GLN A 34 4.45 5.10 5.93
C GLN A 34 3.72 5.08 4.58
N GLU A 35 3.78 3.96 3.85
CA GLU A 35 3.05 3.79 2.58
C GLU A 35 1.54 3.92 2.79
N ASN A 36 0.99 3.30 3.83
CA ASN A 36 -0.42 3.42 4.18
C ASN A 36 -0.82 4.86 4.54
N GLU A 37 0.00 5.57 5.29
CA GLU A 37 -0.23 6.97 5.62
C GLU A 37 -0.14 7.88 4.39
N GLU A 38 0.77 7.60 3.46
CA GLU A 38 0.84 8.31 2.18
C GLU A 38 -0.41 8.07 1.33
N MET A 39 -0.84 6.81 1.20
CA MET A 39 -2.09 6.48 0.52
C MET A 39 -3.28 7.19 1.15
N LYS A 40 -3.37 7.20 2.49
CA LYS A 40 -4.42 7.94 3.20
C LYS A 40 -4.33 9.45 2.98
N ARG A 41 -3.14 10.05 3.01
CA ARG A 41 -2.97 11.48 2.72
C ARG A 41 -3.41 11.84 1.29
N VAL A 42 -3.12 10.98 0.31
CA VAL A 42 -3.59 11.17 -1.07
C VAL A 42 -5.11 11.10 -1.13
N LEU A 43 -5.72 10.15 -0.41
CA LEU A 43 -7.17 10.05 -0.30
C LEU A 43 -7.79 11.24 0.44
N GLU A 44 -7.23 11.71 1.55
CA GLU A 44 -7.81 12.76 2.40
C GLU A 44 -7.52 14.19 1.90
N SER A 45 -6.55 14.38 1.01
CA SER A 45 -6.39 15.65 0.32
C SER A 45 -7.63 15.92 -0.54
N ASP A 46 -7.98 17.19 -0.82
CA ASP A 46 -9.19 17.64 -1.56
C ASP A 46 -9.47 16.95 -2.94
N GLN A 47 -8.60 16.01 -3.33
CA GLN A 47 -8.67 15.11 -4.47
C GLN A 47 -9.39 13.77 -4.18
N GLU A 48 -9.92 13.53 -2.97
CA GLU A 48 -10.69 12.30 -2.67
C GLU A 48 -11.81 12.06 -3.70
N SER A 49 -12.54 13.13 -4.01
CA SER A 49 -13.67 13.12 -4.95
C SER A 49 -13.21 12.83 -6.38
N GLU A 50 -12.14 13.48 -6.85
CA GLU A 50 -11.54 13.23 -8.17
C GLU A 50 -10.97 11.80 -8.28
N PHE A 51 -10.37 11.29 -7.21
CA PHE A 51 -9.82 9.94 -7.16
C PHE A 51 -10.92 8.88 -7.22
N ILE A 52 -11.97 9.04 -6.42
CA ILE A 52 -13.14 8.17 -6.42
C ILE A 52 -13.85 8.23 -7.78
N GLU A 53 -14.00 9.41 -8.35
CA GLU A 53 -14.61 9.62 -9.66
C GLU A 53 -13.81 8.94 -10.78
N ARG A 54 -12.48 9.05 -10.77
CA ARG A 54 -11.61 8.35 -11.73
C ARG A 54 -11.75 6.84 -11.63
N ILE A 55 -11.70 6.27 -10.42
CA ILE A 55 -11.88 4.82 -10.24
C ILE A 55 -13.28 4.37 -10.68
N ALA A 56 -14.32 5.15 -10.38
CA ALA A 56 -15.69 4.86 -10.82
C ALA A 56 -15.81 4.87 -12.36
N ARG A 57 -15.19 5.84 -13.04
CA ARG A 57 -15.15 5.91 -14.52
C ARG A 57 -14.32 4.78 -15.14
N GLU A 58 -13.09 4.56 -14.67
CA GLU A 58 -12.12 3.66 -15.29
C GLU A 58 -12.36 2.17 -14.98
N LYS A 59 -12.73 1.84 -13.74
CA LYS A 59 -12.87 0.43 -13.30
C LYS A 59 -14.31 -0.06 -13.26
N LEU A 60 -15.27 0.82 -12.97
CA LEU A 60 -16.66 0.44 -12.77
C LEU A 60 -17.59 0.89 -13.91
N GLY A 61 -17.09 1.71 -14.84
CA GLY A 61 -17.88 2.24 -15.95
C GLY A 61 -19.04 3.14 -15.51
N TYR A 62 -19.00 3.65 -14.27
CA TYR A 62 -20.02 4.56 -13.75
C TYR A 62 -19.72 5.99 -14.20
N ALA A 63 -20.67 6.61 -14.89
CA ALA A 63 -20.69 8.05 -15.15
C ALA A 63 -21.41 8.77 -14.01
N ALA A 64 -21.01 10.01 -13.70
CA ALA A 64 -21.67 10.82 -12.68
C ALA A 64 -23.17 10.99 -13.00
N PRO A 65 -24.08 10.93 -12.00
CA PRO A 65 -25.51 11.06 -12.24
C PRO A 65 -25.82 12.48 -12.75
N GLY A 66 -25.99 12.64 -14.07
CA GLY A 66 -26.25 13.92 -14.71
C GLY A 66 -25.38 14.24 -15.94
N GLU A 67 -24.36 13.44 -16.25
CA GLU A 67 -23.51 13.68 -17.43
C GLU A 67 -24.17 13.12 -18.71
N ARG A 68 -24.63 14.00 -19.61
CA ARG A 68 -25.10 13.60 -20.94
C ARG A 68 -23.89 13.32 -21.83
N ILE A 69 -23.53 12.05 -21.97
CA ILE A 69 -22.56 11.61 -22.97
C ILE A 69 -23.22 11.79 -24.36
N PHE A 70 -22.94 12.91 -25.02
CA PHE A 70 -23.30 13.08 -26.44
C PHE A 70 -22.35 12.22 -27.27
N SER A 71 -22.77 11.00 -27.55
CA SER A 71 -22.15 10.18 -28.59
C SER A 71 -22.62 10.76 -29.92
N ASP A 72 -21.76 11.52 -30.60
CA ASP A 72 -22.06 12.01 -31.93
C ASP A 72 -22.15 10.82 -32.89
N ALA A 73 -23.38 10.42 -33.23
CA ALA A 73 -23.66 9.44 -34.28
C ALA A 73 -23.65 10.07 -35.69
N SER A 74 -22.99 11.22 -35.88
CA SER A 74 -22.81 11.86 -37.19
C SER A 74 -21.61 11.30 -37.97
N GLY A 75 -21.46 9.97 -38.00
CA GLY A 75 -20.36 9.28 -38.67
C GLY A 75 -20.77 8.21 -39.69
N ALA A 76 -22.06 8.02 -39.97
CA ALA A 76 -22.52 7.01 -40.93
C ALA A 76 -23.60 7.57 -41.87
N ASN A 77 -23.23 8.61 -42.61
CA ASN A 77 -23.79 8.84 -43.95
C ASN A 77 -22.63 8.85 -44.94
N LYS A 78 -22.28 7.66 -45.44
CA LYS A 78 -21.92 7.45 -46.84
C LYS A 78 -21.96 5.98 -47.20
#